data_AF-A0A379UTR0-F1
#
_entry.id   AF-A0A379UTR0-F1
#
_cell.length_a   1.000
_cell.length_b   1.000
_cell.length_c   1.000
_cell.angle_alpha   90.00
_cell.angle_beta   90.00
_cell.angle_gamma   90.00
#
_symmetry.space_group_name_H-M   'P 1'
#
loop_
_entity.id
_entity.type
_entity.pdbx_description
1 polymer ?
#
loop_
_entity_poly.entity_id
_entity_poly.type
_entity_poly.pdbx_seq_one_letter_code
_entity_poly.pdbx_strand_id
1 'polypeptide(L)'
;MDDAIQAVKAKNSESIPLLITTTDAMGNPVPYATFSLKRDAGKARNPDYNKFVATNGTNMTVTPLTGAQQQFYYATSVLTGATGADGTLALTLAEPGGIGLKNQLTANLNDTPTATSSLPVVFTVLTSPDSDKANMYGHMPETFTASNGAEFKRPLVAGEPSSEAHTDTYFETNENWIMVNSFNTGNYGGCPMNQMAAIDDFTALYNDHPSGKVATDIGLPVGKRWWAGDSLLKGSTLYWQYKDLKTGKNYSMSENPGNYYLQLCLTTSRSGLNIALSSDAWNADKSEAMAKKGETIPMTVTVTNDAGQPQAGWPYC
;
A
#
# COMPACT_ATOMS: atom_id res chain seq x y z
N MET A 1 -19.71 13.63 3.08
CA MET A 1 -18.60 14.46 2.54
C MET A 1 -17.39 14.15 3.40
N ASP A 2 -16.23 13.89 2.82
CA ASP A 2 -14.97 13.83 3.56
C ASP A 2 -14.41 15.25 3.70
N ASP A 3 -14.24 15.73 4.94
CA ASP A 3 -13.88 17.11 5.22
C ASP A 3 -12.41 17.43 4.92
N ALA A 4 -11.52 16.45 4.95
CA ALA A 4 -10.10 16.68 4.68
C ALA A 4 -9.87 16.97 3.20
N ILE A 5 -10.62 16.28 2.32
CA ILE A 5 -10.47 16.41 0.87
C ILE A 5 -11.62 17.17 0.21
N GLN A 6 -12.66 17.55 0.96
CA GLN A 6 -13.85 18.25 0.48
C GLN A 6 -14.46 17.57 -0.77
N ALA A 7 -14.79 16.29 -0.64
CA ALA A 7 -15.38 15.47 -1.70
C ALA A 7 -16.21 14.31 -1.14
N VAL A 8 -17.10 13.73 -1.95
CA VAL A 8 -17.68 12.41 -1.68
C VAL A 8 -16.64 11.34 -2.05
N LYS A 9 -16.37 10.41 -1.14
CA LYS A 9 -15.28 9.42 -1.25
C LYS A 9 -15.85 8.00 -1.27
N ALA A 10 -15.35 7.17 -2.16
CA ALA A 10 -15.56 5.71 -2.20
C ALA A 10 -14.30 5.02 -2.73
N LYS A 11 -14.17 3.70 -2.55
CA LYS A 11 -13.11 2.94 -3.23
C LYS A 11 -13.44 2.76 -4.71
N ASN A 12 -12.44 2.63 -5.57
CA ASN A 12 -12.64 2.37 -7.00
C ASN A 12 -13.31 1.00 -7.32
N SER A 13 -13.51 0.15 -6.32
CA SER A 13 -14.31 -1.08 -6.38
C SER A 13 -15.75 -0.92 -5.90
N GLU A 14 -16.10 0.26 -5.37
CA GLU A 14 -17.40 0.61 -4.83
C GLU A 14 -18.14 1.58 -5.77
N SER A 15 -19.36 1.95 -5.38
CA SER A 15 -20.17 2.93 -6.12
C SER A 15 -20.75 3.97 -5.19
N ILE A 16 -20.98 5.17 -5.72
CA ILE A 16 -21.55 6.31 -5.01
C ILE A 16 -23.00 6.50 -5.48
N PRO A 17 -24.00 6.40 -4.59
CA PRO A 17 -25.36 6.81 -4.94
C PRO A 17 -25.41 8.34 -5.08
N LEU A 18 -26.02 8.81 -6.17
CA LEU A 18 -26.23 10.21 -6.48
C LEU A 18 -27.72 10.47 -6.68
N LEU A 19 -28.17 11.65 -6.26
CA LEU A 19 -29.54 12.12 -6.50
C LEU A 19 -29.47 13.48 -7.19
N ILE A 20 -30.01 13.54 -8.41
CA ILE A 20 -30.27 14.81 -9.08
C ILE A 20 -31.66 15.27 -8.66
N THR A 21 -31.77 16.51 -8.18
CA THR A 21 -33.04 17.14 -7.82
C THR A 21 -33.15 18.45 -8.58
N THR A 22 -34.25 18.65 -9.28
CA THR A 22 -34.55 19.89 -10.01
C THR A 22 -35.66 20.65 -9.31
N THR A 23 -35.40 21.90 -8.94
CA THR A 23 -36.38 22.76 -8.27
C THR A 23 -36.53 24.11 -8.97
N ASP A 24 -37.68 24.75 -8.79
CA ASP A 24 -37.89 26.13 -9.19
C ASP A 24 -37.24 27.10 -8.18
N ALA A 25 -37.38 28.41 -8.42
CA ALA A 25 -36.83 29.45 -7.55
C ALA A 25 -37.46 29.48 -6.14
N MET A 26 -38.62 28.83 -5.95
CA MET A 26 -39.31 28.71 -4.66
C MET A 26 -38.98 27.40 -3.94
N GLY A 27 -38.19 26.52 -4.56
CA GLY A 27 -37.81 25.21 -4.02
C GLY A 27 -38.79 24.08 -4.33
N ASN A 28 -39.81 24.30 -5.18
CA ASN A 28 -40.73 23.25 -5.58
C ASN A 28 -40.09 22.35 -6.64
N PRO A 29 -40.35 21.03 -6.64
CA PRO A 29 -39.81 20.13 -7.65
C PRO A 29 -40.30 20.48 -9.06
N VAL A 30 -39.38 20.49 -10.02
CA VAL A 30 -39.67 20.66 -11.44
C VAL A 30 -39.59 19.28 -12.10
N PRO A 31 -40.73 18.70 -12.52
CA PRO A 31 -40.76 17.36 -13.09
C PRO A 31 -40.21 17.34 -14.51
N TYR A 32 -39.63 16.20 -14.91
CA TYR A 32 -39.17 15.96 -16.30
C TYR A 32 -38.17 17.00 -16.83
N ALA A 33 -37.47 17.69 -15.93
CA ALA A 33 -36.47 18.68 -16.31
C ALA A 33 -35.28 17.97 -16.97
N THR A 34 -34.92 18.42 -18.17
CA THR A 34 -33.77 17.85 -18.88
C THR A 34 -32.48 18.53 -18.44
N PHE A 35 -31.43 17.73 -18.29
CA PHE A 35 -30.13 18.20 -17.83
C PHE A 35 -29.00 17.53 -18.60
N SER A 36 -27.83 18.14 -18.51
CA SER A 36 -26.55 17.56 -18.90
C SER A 36 -25.71 17.32 -17.66
N LEU A 37 -24.93 16.24 -17.66
CA LEU A 37 -23.98 15.87 -16.62
C LEU A 37 -22.60 15.70 -17.25
N LYS A 38 -21.60 16.32 -16.65
CA LYS A 38 -20.20 16.32 -17.10
C LYS A 38 -19.30 15.95 -15.95
N ARG A 39 -18.12 15.44 -16.27
CA ARG A 39 -16.97 15.35 -15.35
C ARG A 39 -15.81 16.15 -15.90
N ASP A 40 -14.92 16.61 -15.05
CA ASP A 40 -13.62 17.13 -15.47
C ASP A 40 -12.60 15.99 -15.75
N ALA A 41 -11.35 16.39 -16.04
CA ALA A 41 -10.26 15.44 -16.26
C ALA A 41 -9.82 14.69 -14.99
N GLY A 42 -10.16 15.22 -13.82
CA GLY A 42 -9.67 14.76 -12.54
C GLY A 42 -8.30 15.35 -12.20
N LYS A 43 -8.02 15.46 -10.91
CA LYS A 43 -6.74 15.92 -10.37
C LYS A 43 -6.17 14.87 -9.41
N ALA A 44 -4.86 14.67 -9.49
CA ALA A 44 -4.13 13.88 -8.51
C ALA A 44 -4.19 14.56 -7.13
N ARG A 45 -3.87 13.81 -6.07
CA ARG A 45 -3.82 14.34 -4.70
C ARG A 45 -2.65 15.31 -4.55
N ASN A 46 -1.48 14.93 -5.08
CA ASN A 46 -0.34 15.82 -5.19
C ASN A 46 -0.56 16.82 -6.35
N PRO A 47 -0.67 18.13 -6.08
CA PRO A 47 -0.94 19.14 -7.11
C PRO A 47 0.20 19.30 -8.12
N ASP A 48 1.42 18.90 -7.76
CA ASP A 48 2.58 18.95 -8.65
C ASP A 48 2.67 17.72 -9.57
N TYR A 49 1.87 16.69 -9.29
CA TYR A 49 1.85 15.45 -10.06
C TYR A 49 0.82 15.48 -11.20
N ASN A 50 1.17 16.17 -12.29
CA ASN A 50 0.30 16.39 -13.45
C ASN A 50 0.49 15.41 -14.61
N LYS A 51 1.39 14.41 -14.48
CA LYS A 51 1.69 13.40 -15.51
C LYS A 51 1.48 11.98 -14.97
N PHE A 52 0.29 11.71 -14.46
CA PHE A 52 -0.08 10.39 -13.98
C PHE A 52 -0.23 9.38 -15.13
N VAL A 53 0.12 8.13 -14.85
CA VAL A 53 -0.03 7.01 -15.79
C VAL A 53 -1.43 6.43 -15.61
N ALA A 54 -2.27 6.57 -16.62
CA ALA A 54 -3.61 6.00 -16.68
C ALA A 54 -3.67 4.89 -17.74
N THR A 55 -3.23 3.67 -17.39
CA THR A 55 -3.09 2.55 -18.34
C THR A 55 -4.40 2.17 -19.04
N ASN A 56 -5.57 2.47 -18.45
CA ASN A 56 -6.90 2.17 -19.01
C ASN A 56 -7.82 3.39 -19.13
N GLY A 57 -7.30 4.62 -18.93
CA GLY A 57 -8.13 5.82 -18.79
C GLY A 57 -9.04 5.79 -17.55
N THR A 58 -9.62 6.92 -17.18
CA THR A 58 -10.66 6.98 -16.14
C THR A 58 -12.00 6.51 -16.71
N ASN A 59 -12.40 5.28 -16.40
CA ASN A 59 -13.65 4.65 -16.88
C ASN A 59 -14.81 4.93 -15.93
N MET A 60 -15.09 6.21 -15.68
CA MET A 60 -16.22 6.61 -14.84
C MET A 60 -17.55 6.34 -15.56
N THR A 61 -18.46 5.67 -14.87
CA THR A 61 -19.76 5.24 -15.37
C THR A 61 -20.87 5.74 -14.48
N VAL A 62 -22.03 5.98 -15.09
CA VAL A 62 -23.25 6.43 -14.43
C VAL A 62 -24.38 5.51 -14.83
N THR A 63 -25.05 4.92 -13.85
CA THR A 63 -26.17 3.99 -14.06
C THR A 63 -27.41 4.55 -13.39
N PRO A 64 -28.45 4.95 -14.14
CA PRO A 64 -29.75 5.27 -13.57
C PRO A 64 -30.40 4.03 -12.93
N LEU A 65 -31.26 4.22 -11.92
CA LEU A 65 -31.99 3.10 -11.30
C LEU A 65 -32.79 2.28 -12.32
N THR A 66 -33.36 2.97 -13.30
CA THR A 66 -34.04 2.37 -14.45
C THR A 66 -33.38 2.87 -15.72
N GLY A 67 -32.65 2.01 -16.42
CA GLY A 67 -31.98 2.37 -17.67
C GLY A 67 -30.69 1.59 -17.91
N ALA A 68 -30.01 1.92 -19.00
CA ALA A 68 -28.70 1.37 -19.32
C ALA A 68 -27.60 2.21 -18.64
N GLN A 69 -26.51 1.54 -18.28
CA GLN A 69 -25.27 2.20 -17.86
C GLN A 69 -24.75 3.10 -18.97
N GLN A 70 -24.29 4.29 -18.58
CA GLN A 70 -23.63 5.26 -19.43
C GLN A 70 -22.17 5.46 -18.97
N GLN A 71 -21.31 5.95 -19.86
CA GLN A 71 -19.88 6.10 -19.57
C GLN A 71 -19.36 7.47 -20.00
N PHE A 72 -18.52 8.06 -19.15
CA PHE A 72 -17.72 9.22 -19.52
C PHE A 72 -16.43 8.78 -20.22
N TYR A 73 -16.50 8.55 -21.53
CA TYR A 73 -15.35 8.14 -22.34
C TYR A 73 -14.15 9.09 -22.24
N TYR A 74 -14.42 10.39 -22.11
CA TYR A 74 -13.41 11.44 -22.02
C TYR A 74 -13.79 12.47 -20.95
N ALA A 75 -12.82 13.32 -20.57
CA ALA A 75 -13.06 14.50 -19.73
C ALA A 75 -14.00 15.53 -20.37
N THR A 76 -14.23 15.42 -21.68
CA THR A 76 -15.15 16.27 -22.44
C THR A 76 -16.51 15.61 -22.69
N SER A 77 -16.71 14.38 -22.22
CA SER A 77 -17.98 13.66 -22.36
C SER A 77 -19.10 14.40 -21.63
N VAL A 78 -20.25 14.46 -22.30
CA VAL A 78 -21.48 15.04 -21.77
C VAL A 78 -22.54 13.96 -21.84
N LEU A 79 -23.08 13.59 -20.69
CA LEU A 79 -24.26 12.72 -20.59
C LEU A 79 -25.50 13.58 -20.47
N THR A 80 -26.63 13.12 -21.00
CA THR A 80 -27.92 13.81 -20.89
C THR A 80 -28.94 12.93 -20.20
N GLY A 81 -29.83 13.55 -19.44
CA GLY A 81 -30.88 12.88 -18.71
C GLY A 81 -32.08 13.78 -18.46
N ALA A 82 -33.13 13.20 -17.87
CA ALA A 82 -34.30 13.91 -17.41
C ALA A 82 -34.70 13.41 -16.02
N THR A 83 -35.20 14.30 -15.16
CA THR A 83 -35.77 13.91 -13.87
C THR A 83 -37.14 13.24 -14.02
N GLY A 84 -37.58 12.54 -12.99
CA GLY A 84 -38.90 11.91 -12.91
C GLY A 84 -40.01 12.91 -12.61
N ALA A 85 -41.22 12.37 -12.38
CA ALA A 85 -42.42 13.14 -12.06
C ALA A 85 -42.34 13.90 -10.73
N ASP A 86 -41.46 13.47 -9.83
CA ASP A 86 -41.19 14.12 -8.53
C ASP A 86 -40.02 15.12 -8.62
N GLY A 87 -39.49 15.36 -9.82
CA GLY A 87 -38.33 16.23 -10.03
C GLY A 87 -37.00 15.62 -9.60
N THR A 88 -36.92 14.30 -9.39
CA THR A 88 -35.67 13.63 -9.01
C THR A 88 -35.19 12.57 -10.01
N LEU A 89 -33.89 12.28 -10.01
CA LEU A 89 -33.32 11.11 -10.68
C LEU A 89 -32.21 10.50 -9.82
N ALA A 90 -32.42 9.25 -9.41
CA ALA A 90 -31.41 8.46 -8.72
C ALA A 90 -30.43 7.84 -9.72
N LEU A 91 -29.14 8.03 -9.47
CA LEU A 91 -28.02 7.57 -10.26
C LEU A 91 -27.04 6.82 -9.36
N THR A 92 -26.28 5.89 -9.93
CA THR A 92 -25.15 5.23 -9.29
C THR A 92 -23.90 5.54 -10.10
N LEU A 93 -22.91 6.14 -9.45
CA LEU A 93 -21.62 6.47 -10.04
C LEU A 93 -20.60 5.40 -9.65
N ALA A 94 -19.82 4.90 -10.61
CA ALA A 94 -18.73 3.96 -10.36
C ALA A 94 -17.52 4.30 -11.23
N GLU A 95 -16.31 4.05 -10.72
CA GLU A 95 -15.07 4.19 -11.48
C GLU A 95 -14.19 2.94 -11.32
N PRO A 96 -14.64 1.80 -11.88
CA PRO A 96 -13.91 0.53 -11.77
C PRO A 96 -12.50 0.67 -12.34
N GLY A 97 -11.50 0.35 -11.51
CA GLY A 97 -10.08 0.46 -11.89
C GLY A 97 -9.57 1.91 -12.00
N GLY A 98 -10.30 2.89 -11.47
CA GLY A 98 -9.84 4.28 -11.35
C GLY A 98 -8.53 4.36 -10.57
N ILE A 99 -7.69 5.33 -10.93
CA ILE A 99 -6.32 5.46 -10.41
C ILE A 99 -6.20 6.41 -9.21
N GLY A 100 -7.32 6.83 -8.59
CA GLY A 100 -7.27 7.72 -7.42
C GLY A 100 -7.24 9.21 -7.78
N LEU A 101 -8.20 9.69 -8.57
CA LEU A 101 -8.33 11.12 -8.90
C LEU A 101 -9.50 11.76 -8.16
N LYS A 102 -9.39 13.07 -7.91
CA LYS A 102 -10.53 13.92 -7.54
C LYS A 102 -11.14 14.52 -8.80
N ASN A 103 -12.40 14.19 -9.05
CA ASN A 103 -13.18 14.72 -10.14
C ASN A 103 -14.23 15.71 -9.65
N GLN A 104 -14.55 16.70 -10.47
CA GLN A 104 -15.74 17.51 -10.28
C GLN A 104 -16.82 17.08 -11.27
N LEU A 105 -17.94 16.60 -10.74
CA LEU A 105 -19.16 16.42 -11.52
C LEU A 105 -19.91 17.75 -11.60
N THR A 106 -20.39 18.11 -12.78
CA THR A 106 -21.19 19.32 -12.99
C THR A 106 -22.45 18.98 -13.76
N ALA A 107 -23.59 19.34 -13.18
CA ALA A 107 -24.90 19.25 -13.80
C ALA A 107 -25.38 20.64 -14.25
N ASN A 108 -25.98 20.73 -15.43
CA ASN A 108 -26.59 21.93 -15.99
C ASN A 108 -27.99 21.60 -16.50
N LEU A 109 -28.99 22.45 -16.22
CA LEU A 109 -30.28 22.35 -16.90
C LEU A 109 -30.11 22.71 -18.38
N ASN A 110 -30.71 21.95 -19.30
CA ASN A 110 -30.55 22.23 -20.74
C ASN A 110 -31.30 23.50 -21.16
N ASP A 111 -32.50 23.71 -20.62
CA ASP A 111 -33.34 24.88 -20.94
C ASP A 111 -32.89 26.14 -20.18
N THR A 112 -32.08 25.99 -19.13
CA THR A 112 -31.49 27.10 -18.37
C THR A 112 -30.04 26.76 -18.01
N PRO A 113 -29.10 26.85 -18.98
CA PRO A 113 -27.71 26.37 -18.78
C PRO A 113 -26.94 27.07 -17.66
N THR A 114 -27.39 28.25 -17.22
CA THR A 114 -26.84 29.00 -16.09
C THR A 114 -27.22 28.41 -14.73
N ALA A 115 -28.26 27.57 -14.65
CA ALA A 115 -28.60 26.81 -13.46
C ALA A 115 -27.67 25.59 -13.39
N THR A 116 -26.68 25.67 -12.50
CA THR A 116 -25.60 24.67 -12.38
C THR A 116 -25.47 24.16 -10.96
N SER A 117 -25.08 22.90 -10.81
CA SER A 117 -24.68 22.31 -9.54
C SER A 117 -23.41 21.50 -9.74
N SER A 118 -22.51 21.50 -8.76
CA SER A 118 -21.27 20.75 -8.83
C SER A 118 -21.04 19.91 -7.58
N LEU A 119 -20.50 18.71 -7.78
CA LEU A 119 -20.20 17.75 -6.72
C LEU A 119 -18.79 17.18 -6.92
N PRO A 120 -17.85 17.47 -6.00
CA PRO A 120 -16.54 16.82 -6.02
C PRO A 120 -16.66 15.37 -5.55
N VAL A 121 -16.06 14.45 -6.31
CA VAL A 121 -16.05 13.01 -6.04
C VAL A 121 -14.64 12.45 -6.14
N VAL A 122 -14.35 11.42 -5.35
CA VAL A 122 -13.07 10.71 -5.34
C VAL A 122 -13.34 9.21 -5.27
N PHE A 123 -12.83 8.47 -6.25
CA PHE A 123 -12.69 7.02 -6.16
C PHE A 123 -11.25 6.69 -5.81
N THR A 124 -10.98 6.26 -4.58
CA THR A 124 -9.63 5.98 -4.12
C THR A 124 -9.08 4.69 -4.72
N VAL A 125 -7.75 4.60 -4.89
CA VAL A 125 -7.06 3.41 -5.45
C VAL A 125 -6.29 2.63 -4.38
N LEU A 126 -6.29 1.30 -4.48
CA LEU A 126 -5.64 0.41 -3.52
C LEU A 126 -4.10 0.57 -3.51
N THR A 127 -3.50 0.87 -4.66
CA THR A 127 -2.04 0.96 -4.86
C THR A 127 -1.43 2.29 -4.44
N SER A 128 -2.19 3.11 -3.70
CA SER A 128 -1.74 4.38 -3.10
C SER A 128 -2.17 4.44 -1.64
N PRO A 129 -1.35 4.99 -0.74
CA PRO A 129 -1.75 5.18 0.65
C PRO A 129 -2.74 6.34 0.83
N ASP A 130 -3.52 6.31 1.92
CA ASP A 130 -4.31 7.47 2.34
C ASP A 130 -3.41 8.46 3.13
N SER A 131 -2.43 9.04 2.43
CA SER A 131 -1.43 9.95 2.98
C SER A 131 -1.44 11.28 2.23
N ASP A 132 -1.24 12.40 2.93
CA ASP A 132 -1.09 13.72 2.31
C ASP A 132 0.19 13.83 1.46
N LYS A 133 1.13 12.88 1.62
CA LYS A 133 2.34 12.76 0.81
C LYS A 133 2.17 11.89 -0.45
N ALA A 134 1.03 11.20 -0.58
CA ALA A 134 0.74 10.37 -1.74
C ALA A 134 0.48 11.23 -2.99
N ASN A 135 0.86 10.71 -4.14
CA ASN A 135 0.52 11.31 -5.43
C ASN A 135 -0.97 11.17 -5.73
N MET A 136 -1.56 10.01 -5.47
CA MET A 136 -2.97 9.73 -5.78
C MET A 136 -3.83 9.68 -4.51
N TYR A 137 -5.14 9.77 -4.68
CA TYR A 137 -6.08 9.49 -3.59
C TYR A 137 -6.15 7.98 -3.37
N GLY A 138 -5.57 7.53 -2.26
CA GLY A 138 -5.35 6.12 -1.96
C GLY A 138 -6.28 5.52 -0.90
N HIS A 139 -6.30 4.19 -0.83
CA HIS A 139 -6.89 3.43 0.29
C HIS A 139 -6.08 2.18 0.63
N MET A 140 -4.78 2.14 0.31
CA MET A 140 -3.87 1.08 0.78
C MET A 140 -4.03 0.92 2.30
N PRO A 141 -4.19 -0.31 2.81
CA PRO A 141 -4.29 -0.52 4.24
C PRO A 141 -2.99 -0.10 4.95
N GLU A 142 -3.10 0.60 6.07
CA GLU A 142 -1.93 1.01 6.87
C GLU A 142 -1.17 -0.20 7.46
N THR A 143 -1.88 -1.28 7.77
CA THR A 143 -1.31 -2.55 8.21
C THR A 143 -1.96 -3.75 7.53
N PHE A 144 -1.24 -4.85 7.43
CA PHE A 144 -1.73 -6.14 6.93
C PHE A 144 -0.99 -7.28 7.62
N THR A 145 -1.62 -8.47 7.69
CA THR A 145 -1.09 -9.62 8.44
C THR A 145 -0.93 -10.81 7.53
N ALA A 146 0.23 -11.46 7.59
CA ALA A 146 0.46 -12.75 6.93
C ALA A 146 0.00 -13.92 7.81
N SER A 147 -0.19 -15.09 7.21
CA SER A 147 -0.67 -16.33 7.86
C SER A 147 0.23 -16.83 8.98
N ASN A 148 1.50 -16.42 9.03
CA ASN A 148 2.42 -16.71 10.14
C ASN A 148 2.24 -15.76 11.35
N GLY A 149 1.28 -14.83 11.29
CA GLY A 149 1.01 -13.85 12.34
C GLY A 149 1.87 -12.59 12.28
N ALA A 150 2.78 -12.47 11.30
CA ALA A 150 3.53 -11.24 11.11
C ALA A 150 2.61 -10.12 10.63
N GLU A 151 2.46 -9.08 11.45
CA GLU A 151 1.72 -7.87 11.10
C GLU A 151 2.69 -6.80 10.62
N PHE A 152 2.50 -6.34 9.39
CA PHE A 152 3.34 -5.36 8.71
C PHE A 152 2.64 -4.00 8.68
N LYS A 153 3.43 -2.93 8.69
CA LYS A 153 3.06 -1.60 8.22
C LYS A 153 3.29 -1.52 6.72
N ARG A 154 2.45 -0.77 6.01
CA ARG A 154 2.68 -0.45 4.60
C ARG A 154 4.06 0.22 4.39
N PRO A 155 4.66 0.09 3.19
CA PRO A 155 5.86 0.84 2.85
C PRO A 155 5.59 2.35 2.83
N LEU A 156 6.66 3.12 2.98
CA LEU A 156 6.60 4.57 2.94
C LEU A 156 6.66 5.11 1.51
N VAL A 157 5.98 6.23 1.26
CA VAL A 157 6.15 7.05 0.05
C VAL A 157 7.07 8.24 0.32
N ALA A 158 7.54 8.89 -0.75
CA ALA A 158 8.39 10.08 -0.68
C ALA A 158 7.81 11.16 0.24
N GLY A 159 8.63 11.69 1.15
CA GLY A 159 8.24 12.70 2.13
C GLY A 159 7.65 12.16 3.45
N GLU A 160 7.45 10.85 3.58
CA GLU A 160 7.04 10.22 4.84
C GLU A 160 8.20 9.86 5.79
N PRO A 161 9.40 9.43 5.33
CA PRO A 161 10.49 9.11 6.24
C PRO A 161 10.91 10.30 7.10
N SER A 162 11.26 10.05 8.36
CA SER A 162 11.80 11.07 9.26
C SER A 162 13.21 11.54 8.86
N SER A 163 13.90 10.80 7.98
CA SER A 163 15.22 11.12 7.45
C SER A 163 15.34 10.64 6.01
N GLU A 164 15.98 11.44 5.16
CA GLU A 164 16.32 11.09 3.77
C GLU A 164 17.72 10.45 3.66
N ALA A 165 18.42 10.23 4.78
CA ALA A 165 19.71 9.55 4.76
C ALA A 165 19.53 8.09 4.34
N HIS A 166 20.37 7.64 3.40
CA HIS A 166 20.36 6.27 2.88
C HIS A 166 19.05 5.83 2.22
N THR A 167 18.20 6.79 1.80
CA THR A 167 16.98 6.51 1.04
C THR A 167 17.12 6.90 -0.44
N ASP A 168 16.30 6.27 -1.28
CA ASP A 168 16.03 6.65 -2.67
C ASP A 168 14.57 6.30 -2.99
N THR A 169 14.08 6.72 -4.16
CA THR A 169 12.70 6.50 -4.59
C THR A 169 12.60 5.52 -5.75
N TYR A 170 11.51 4.75 -5.77
CA TYR A 170 11.13 3.90 -6.88
C TYR A 170 9.70 4.18 -7.30
N PHE A 171 9.54 4.57 -8.56
CA PHE A 171 8.23 4.86 -9.13
C PHE A 171 7.51 3.59 -9.57
N GLU A 172 6.37 3.28 -8.95
CA GLU A 172 5.45 2.22 -9.35
C GLU A 172 4.01 2.65 -9.00
N THR A 173 3.04 2.28 -9.86
CA THR A 173 1.60 2.54 -9.65
C THR A 173 1.26 3.98 -9.24
N ASN A 174 1.91 4.96 -9.90
CA ASN A 174 1.77 6.40 -9.65
C ASN A 174 2.33 6.91 -8.32
N GLU A 175 3.00 6.09 -7.51
CA GLU A 175 3.63 6.49 -6.26
C GLU A 175 5.16 6.39 -6.32
N ASN A 176 5.83 7.23 -5.51
CA ASN A 176 7.28 7.17 -5.32
C ASN A 176 7.58 6.45 -4.00
N TRP A 177 7.81 5.15 -4.06
CA TRP A 177 8.07 4.30 -2.89
C TRP A 177 9.50 4.45 -2.37
N ILE A 178 9.67 4.47 -1.05
CA ILE A 178 10.99 4.57 -0.41
C ILE A 178 11.73 3.24 -0.48
N MET A 179 12.97 3.30 -0.95
CA MET A 179 13.95 2.23 -0.86
C MET A 179 15.09 2.67 0.06
N VAL A 180 15.81 1.70 0.63
CA VAL A 180 16.99 1.90 1.47
C VAL A 180 18.20 1.14 0.94
N ASN A 181 19.39 1.68 1.11
CA ASN A 181 20.66 0.98 0.85
C ASN A 181 21.45 0.63 2.12
N SER A 182 21.02 1.13 3.27
CA SER A 182 21.53 0.74 4.59
C SER A 182 20.38 0.77 5.60
N PHE A 183 20.32 -0.22 6.49
CA PHE A 183 19.46 -0.22 7.67
C PHE A 183 20.20 -0.68 8.95
N ASN A 184 21.38 -1.28 8.80
CA ASN A 184 22.11 -1.93 9.88
C ASN A 184 23.09 -0.96 10.58
N THR A 185 23.33 0.20 9.99
CA THR A 185 24.20 1.25 10.56
C THR A 185 23.39 2.43 11.13
N GLY A 186 22.06 2.36 11.09
CA GLY A 186 21.15 3.40 11.58
C GLY A 186 19.68 3.09 11.24
N ASN A 187 18.75 3.78 11.89
CA ASN A 187 17.31 3.61 11.70
C ASN A 187 16.83 4.37 10.44
N TYR A 188 17.34 3.99 9.27
CA TYR A 188 17.00 4.61 7.99
C TYR A 188 15.72 4.00 7.39
N GLY A 189 15.03 4.79 6.56
CA GLY A 189 13.78 4.37 5.91
C GLY A 189 12.59 4.38 6.88
N GLY A 190 11.85 3.27 6.90
CA GLY A 190 10.57 3.14 7.60
C GLY A 190 10.65 2.56 9.01
N CYS A 191 11.74 1.85 9.36
CA CYS A 191 11.86 1.26 10.69
C CYS A 191 13.30 0.92 11.10
N PRO A 192 13.54 0.82 12.43
CA PRO A 192 14.75 0.23 12.97
C PRO A 192 14.86 -1.27 12.64
N MET A 193 16.08 -1.77 12.77
CA MET A 193 16.45 -3.15 12.46
C MET A 193 15.57 -4.21 13.17
N ASN A 194 15.29 -4.03 14.45
CA ASN A 194 14.46 -4.94 15.24
C ASN A 194 12.98 -4.99 14.80
N GLN A 195 12.55 -4.10 13.91
CA GLN A 195 11.22 -4.13 13.31
C GLN A 195 11.24 -4.56 11.85
N MET A 196 12.39 -4.93 11.29
CA MET A 196 12.40 -5.43 9.92
C MET A 196 11.73 -6.81 9.83
N ALA A 197 11.00 -7.02 8.74
CA ALA A 197 10.47 -8.33 8.41
C ALA A 197 11.60 -9.31 8.06
N ALA A 198 11.46 -10.56 8.49
CA ALA A 198 12.37 -11.65 8.15
C ALA A 198 11.99 -12.31 6.82
N ILE A 199 12.90 -13.11 6.24
CA ILE A 199 12.66 -13.85 5.01
C ILE A 199 11.48 -14.82 5.12
N ASP A 200 11.24 -15.37 6.32
CA ASP A 200 10.11 -16.24 6.61
C ASP A 200 8.77 -15.48 6.60
N ASP A 201 8.74 -14.24 7.10
CA ASP A 201 7.54 -13.39 7.01
C ASP A 201 7.19 -13.08 5.57
N PHE A 202 8.20 -12.72 4.76
CA PHE A 202 8.00 -12.49 3.34
C PHE A 202 7.60 -13.75 2.59
N THR A 203 8.03 -14.92 3.06
CA THR A 203 7.62 -16.20 2.47
C THR A 203 6.17 -16.51 2.81
N ALA A 204 5.72 -16.27 4.05
CA ALA A 204 4.31 -16.36 4.43
C ALA A 204 3.45 -15.38 3.61
N LEU A 205 3.84 -14.11 3.55
CA LEU A 205 3.16 -13.07 2.77
C LEU A 205 3.05 -13.44 1.28
N TYR A 206 4.12 -13.98 0.69
CA TYR A 206 4.08 -14.47 -0.69
C TYR A 206 3.15 -15.68 -0.85
N ASN A 207 3.14 -16.62 0.10
CA ASN A 207 2.28 -17.81 0.00
C ASN A 207 0.81 -17.44 0.11
N ASP A 208 0.46 -16.44 0.92
CA ASP A 208 -0.89 -15.90 1.03
C ASP A 208 -1.32 -15.17 -0.26
N HIS A 209 -0.36 -14.52 -0.92
CA HIS A 209 -0.57 -13.70 -2.12
C HIS A 209 0.42 -14.04 -3.25
N PRO A 210 0.34 -15.25 -3.84
CA PRO A 210 1.37 -15.75 -4.74
C PRO A 210 1.39 -15.01 -6.07
N SER A 211 2.53 -15.09 -6.77
CA SER A 211 2.70 -14.53 -8.12
C SER A 211 2.47 -13.01 -8.23
N GLY A 212 2.86 -12.25 -7.20
CA GLY A 212 2.72 -10.80 -7.17
C GLY A 212 1.32 -10.29 -6.82
N LYS A 213 0.41 -11.16 -6.38
CA LYS A 213 -0.94 -10.77 -5.95
C LYS A 213 -0.97 -9.77 -4.80
N VAL A 214 0.13 -9.61 -4.06
CA VAL A 214 0.26 -8.51 -3.07
C VAL A 214 -0.05 -7.14 -3.69
N ALA A 215 0.18 -6.93 -4.99
CA ALA A 215 -0.16 -5.69 -5.67
C ALA A 215 -1.68 -5.48 -5.83
N THR A 216 -2.44 -6.54 -6.10
CA THR A 216 -3.90 -6.46 -6.31
C THR A 216 -4.70 -6.67 -5.04
N ASP A 217 -4.16 -7.40 -4.07
CA ASP A 217 -4.86 -7.80 -2.86
C ASP A 217 -4.68 -6.76 -1.75
N ILE A 218 -3.48 -6.17 -1.66
CA ILE A 218 -3.12 -5.20 -0.60
C ILE A 218 -2.38 -3.95 -1.12
N GLY A 219 -2.15 -3.83 -2.43
CA GLY A 219 -1.61 -2.62 -3.07
C GLY A 219 -0.08 -2.50 -3.10
N LEU A 220 0.68 -3.48 -2.61
CA LEU A 220 2.13 -3.37 -2.50
C LEU A 220 2.85 -3.31 -3.87
N PRO A 221 3.93 -2.51 -4.01
CA PRO A 221 4.76 -2.53 -5.20
C PRO A 221 5.51 -3.88 -5.34
N VAL A 222 5.63 -4.37 -6.58
CA VAL A 222 6.26 -5.67 -6.87
C VAL A 222 7.39 -5.59 -7.88
N GLY A 223 7.70 -4.38 -8.38
CA GLY A 223 8.78 -4.16 -9.33
C GLY A 223 10.19 -4.16 -8.72
N LYS A 224 10.29 -4.15 -7.38
CA LYS A 224 11.55 -4.22 -6.63
C LYS A 224 11.52 -5.34 -5.58
N ARG A 225 12.73 -5.70 -5.12
CA ARG A 225 12.92 -6.71 -4.07
C ARG A 225 12.81 -6.07 -2.70
N TRP A 226 12.33 -6.86 -1.74
CA TRP A 226 12.16 -6.49 -0.35
C TRP A 226 13.32 -7.03 0.47
N TRP A 227 13.97 -6.15 1.24
CA TRP A 227 15.12 -6.52 2.06
C TRP A 227 14.66 -7.11 3.39
N ALA A 228 15.11 -8.32 3.68
CA ALA A 228 14.86 -8.97 4.95
C ALA A 228 15.85 -8.49 6.03
N GLY A 229 15.37 -8.37 7.26
CA GLY A 229 16.18 -8.04 8.42
C GLY A 229 17.10 -9.18 8.85
N ASP A 230 16.81 -10.43 8.49
CA ASP A 230 17.65 -11.57 8.81
C ASP A 230 18.68 -11.88 7.71
N SER A 231 19.82 -12.41 8.11
CA SER A 231 20.95 -12.80 7.28
C SER A 231 21.10 -14.32 7.21
N LEU A 232 21.67 -14.78 6.10
CA LEU A 232 21.99 -16.18 5.85
C LEU A 232 23.50 -16.40 5.99
N LEU A 233 23.91 -17.30 6.90
CA LEU A 233 25.31 -17.70 7.01
C LEU A 233 25.67 -18.69 5.88
N LYS A 234 26.69 -18.37 5.09
CA LYS A 234 27.25 -19.27 4.08
C LYS A 234 28.75 -19.43 4.33
N GLY A 235 29.14 -20.63 4.75
CA GLY A 235 30.49 -20.85 5.28
C GLY A 235 30.70 -20.00 6.52
N SER A 236 31.68 -19.08 6.47
CA SER A 236 32.00 -18.15 7.55
C SER A 236 31.57 -16.70 7.27
N THR A 237 30.75 -16.47 6.25
CA THR A 237 30.35 -15.12 5.82
C THR A 237 28.83 -14.97 5.89
N LEU A 238 28.37 -13.85 6.42
CA LEU A 238 26.96 -13.51 6.40
C LEU A 238 26.56 -12.89 5.06
N TYR A 239 25.37 -13.30 4.61
CA TYR A 239 24.76 -12.80 3.40
C TYR A 239 23.43 -12.13 3.76
N TRP A 240 23.27 -10.90 3.33
CA TRP A 240 21.98 -10.21 3.36
C TRP A 240 20.97 -10.96 2.50
N GLN A 241 19.72 -11.03 2.94
CA GLN A 241 18.64 -11.73 2.25
C GLN A 241 17.60 -10.77 1.66
N TYR A 242 17.01 -11.18 0.53
CA TYR A 242 15.97 -10.40 -0.14
C TYR A 242 14.89 -11.32 -0.70
N LYS A 243 13.63 -10.87 -0.67
CA LYS A 243 12.50 -11.53 -1.31
C LYS A 243 12.03 -10.75 -2.53
N ASP A 244 11.81 -11.45 -3.63
CA ASP A 244 11.00 -10.96 -4.74
C ASP A 244 9.55 -11.44 -4.55
N LEU A 245 8.63 -10.54 -4.17
CA LEU A 245 7.21 -10.89 -3.95
C LEU A 245 6.44 -11.12 -5.25
N LYS A 246 7.00 -10.77 -6.42
CA LYS A 246 6.42 -11.13 -7.72
C LYS A 246 6.67 -12.58 -8.05
N THR A 247 7.89 -13.06 -7.86
CA THR A 247 8.31 -14.40 -8.27
C THR A 247 8.40 -15.41 -7.13
N GLY A 248 8.40 -14.96 -5.87
CA GLY A 248 8.60 -15.79 -4.68
C GLY A 248 10.07 -16.15 -4.43
N LYS A 249 10.99 -15.70 -5.29
CA LYS A 249 12.40 -16.11 -5.23
C LYS A 249 13.14 -15.38 -4.12
N ASN A 250 13.94 -16.14 -3.37
CA ASN A 250 14.89 -15.63 -2.39
C ASN A 250 16.23 -15.32 -3.07
N TYR A 251 16.85 -14.22 -2.68
CA TYR A 251 18.18 -13.81 -3.11
C TYR A 251 19.05 -13.57 -1.88
N SER A 252 20.36 -13.64 -2.06
CA SER A 252 21.31 -13.37 -0.98
C SER A 252 22.62 -12.79 -1.54
N MET A 253 23.24 -11.83 -0.85
CA MET A 253 24.55 -11.27 -1.27
C MET A 253 25.49 -10.99 -0.08
N SER A 254 26.79 -11.13 -0.31
CA SER A 254 27.83 -10.80 0.69
C SER A 254 28.06 -9.29 0.81
N GLU A 255 28.67 -8.89 1.93
CA GLU A 255 28.74 -7.57 2.58
C GLU A 255 29.16 -6.33 1.76
N ASN A 256 28.42 -5.98 0.70
CA ASN A 256 28.23 -4.56 0.38
C ASN A 256 26.88 -4.32 -0.34
N PRO A 257 25.78 -4.04 0.39
CA PRO A 257 24.54 -3.62 -0.24
C PRO A 257 24.68 -2.19 -0.76
N GLY A 258 25.35 -2.01 -1.91
CA GLY A 258 25.38 -0.74 -2.63
C GLY A 258 24.07 -0.43 -3.37
N ASN A 259 23.11 -1.35 -3.36
CA ASN A 259 21.84 -1.25 -4.07
C ASN A 259 20.70 -0.85 -3.13
N TYR A 260 19.70 -0.18 -3.69
CA TYR A 260 18.48 0.22 -3.00
C TYR A 260 17.40 -0.86 -3.10
N TYR A 261 16.77 -1.17 -1.97
CA TYR A 261 15.72 -2.18 -1.83
C TYR A 261 14.53 -1.64 -1.04
N LEU A 262 13.35 -2.23 -1.26
CA LEU A 262 12.15 -1.87 -0.48
C LEU A 262 12.24 -2.45 0.93
N GLN A 263 11.60 -1.77 1.89
CA GLN A 263 11.55 -2.16 3.30
C GLN A 263 10.09 -2.36 3.73
N LEU A 264 9.81 -3.46 4.44
CA LEU A 264 8.59 -3.63 5.23
C LEU A 264 8.94 -3.75 6.69
N CYS A 265 8.14 -3.07 7.49
CA CYS A 265 8.30 -2.94 8.91
C CYS A 265 7.20 -3.69 9.61
N LEU A 266 7.53 -4.45 10.64
CA LEU A 266 6.57 -5.06 11.53
C LEU A 266 6.00 -4.02 12.49
N THR A 267 4.74 -4.20 12.88
CA THR A 267 4.10 -3.37 13.90
C THR A 267 4.72 -3.59 15.28
N THR A 268 5.16 -4.81 15.54
CA THR A 268 5.82 -5.23 16.77
C THR A 268 7.33 -5.43 16.56
N SER A 269 8.11 -4.94 17.53
CA SER A 269 9.55 -5.20 17.55
C SER A 269 9.81 -6.67 17.85
N ARG A 270 10.76 -7.24 17.13
CA ARG A 270 11.41 -8.51 17.45
C ARG A 270 12.45 -8.30 18.54
N SER A 271 11.97 -7.88 19.69
CA SER A 271 12.74 -7.80 20.94
C SER A 271 12.71 -9.14 21.67
N GLY A 272 13.60 -9.32 22.65
CA GLY A 272 13.58 -10.51 23.49
C GLY A 272 14.39 -11.69 22.97
N LEU A 273 15.48 -11.42 22.24
CA LEU A 273 16.39 -12.48 21.83
C LEU A 273 17.25 -12.91 23.02
N ASN A 274 17.21 -14.21 23.32
CA ASN A 274 18.03 -14.87 24.31
C ASN A 274 19.05 -15.75 23.59
N ILE A 275 20.32 -15.64 23.97
CA ILE A 275 21.40 -16.48 23.43
C ILE A 275 21.93 -17.40 24.52
N ALA A 276 22.07 -18.68 24.20
CA ALA A 276 22.64 -19.69 25.07
C ALA A 276 23.75 -20.44 24.34
N LEU A 277 24.86 -20.68 25.03
CA LEU A 277 25.88 -21.63 24.62
C LEU A 277 25.76 -22.87 25.49
N SER A 278 25.76 -24.03 24.85
CA SER A 278 25.73 -25.33 25.52
C SER A 278 26.80 -26.24 24.93
N SER A 279 27.20 -27.24 25.70
CA SER A 279 28.16 -28.26 25.29
C SER A 279 27.80 -29.58 25.95
N ASP A 280 27.85 -30.67 25.19
CA ASP A 280 27.69 -32.02 25.74
C ASP A 280 28.86 -32.40 26.67
N ALA A 281 29.94 -31.61 26.66
CA ALA A 281 31.11 -31.77 27.52
C ALA A 281 31.05 -30.88 28.79
N TRP A 282 29.90 -30.26 29.09
CA TRP A 282 29.73 -29.40 30.26
C TRP A 282 29.82 -30.19 31.58
N ASN A 283 30.72 -29.76 32.46
CA ASN A 283 30.84 -30.26 33.83
C ASN A 283 30.16 -29.29 34.80
N ALA A 284 29.03 -29.70 35.38
CA ALA A 284 28.25 -28.85 36.28
C ALA A 284 28.99 -28.51 37.58
N ASP A 285 29.78 -29.43 38.14
CA ASP A 285 30.51 -29.23 39.40
C ASP A 285 31.61 -28.18 39.27
N LYS A 286 32.21 -28.08 38.07
CA LYS A 286 33.29 -27.13 37.76
C LYS A 286 32.82 -25.88 37.02
N SER A 287 31.57 -25.89 36.54
CA SER A 287 31.01 -24.82 35.71
C SER A 287 31.85 -24.55 34.45
N GLU A 288 32.37 -25.61 33.83
CA GLU A 288 33.27 -25.54 32.67
C GLU A 288 33.03 -26.70 31.70
N ALA A 289 33.19 -26.47 30.39
CA ALA A 289 33.24 -27.55 29.40
C ALA A 289 34.64 -28.18 29.37
N MET A 290 34.73 -29.51 29.43
CA MET A 290 36.00 -30.23 29.60
C MET A 290 36.24 -31.28 28.52
N ALA A 291 37.46 -31.31 27.96
CA ALA A 291 37.93 -32.38 27.08
C ALA A 291 39.39 -32.74 27.40
N LYS A 292 39.86 -33.93 26.99
CA LYS A 292 41.28 -34.26 27.14
C LYS A 292 42.13 -33.42 26.20
N LYS A 293 43.41 -33.25 26.53
CA LYS A 293 44.35 -32.57 25.65
C LYS A 293 44.40 -33.25 24.27
N GLY A 294 44.05 -32.51 23.23
CA GLY A 294 43.98 -33.00 21.84
C GLY A 294 42.57 -33.39 21.36
N GLU A 295 41.56 -33.35 22.23
CA GLU A 295 40.16 -33.56 21.87
C GLU A 295 39.42 -32.22 21.69
N THR A 296 38.30 -32.24 20.97
CA THR A 296 37.44 -31.08 20.70
C THR A 296 36.31 -30.95 21.72
N ILE A 297 35.97 -29.73 22.14
CA ILE A 297 34.74 -29.45 22.90
C ILE A 297 33.65 -29.06 21.89
N PRO A 298 32.60 -29.88 21.70
CA PRO A 298 31.48 -29.49 20.84
C PRO A 298 30.69 -28.37 21.51
N MET A 299 30.31 -27.34 20.76
CA MET A 299 29.51 -26.23 21.26
C MET A 299 28.27 -26.05 20.38
N THR A 300 27.13 -25.85 21.03
CA THR A 300 25.85 -25.53 20.38
C THR A 300 25.44 -24.13 20.82
N VAL A 301 25.17 -23.27 19.85
CA VAL A 301 24.59 -21.94 20.08
C VAL A 301 23.11 -22.00 19.77
N THR A 302 22.28 -21.53 20.69
CA THR A 302 20.83 -21.43 20.51
C THR A 302 20.40 -19.99 20.71
N VAL A 303 19.60 -19.47 19.78
CA VAL A 303 18.97 -18.15 19.88
C VAL A 303 17.47 -18.36 19.95
N THR A 304 16.81 -17.84 20.99
CA THR A 304 15.34 -17.93 21.16
C THR A 304 14.72 -16.56 21.38
N ASN A 305 13.42 -16.40 21.11
CA ASN A 305 12.66 -15.23 21.58
C ASN A 305 12.30 -15.36 23.08
N ASP A 306 11.58 -14.39 23.64
CA ASP A 306 11.10 -14.40 25.03
C ASP A 306 10.13 -15.55 25.33
N ALA A 307 9.49 -16.10 24.30
CA ALA A 307 8.64 -17.29 24.40
C ALA A 307 9.44 -18.60 24.30
N GLY A 308 10.78 -18.55 24.22
CA GLY A 308 11.66 -19.72 24.11
C GLY A 308 11.68 -20.36 22.72
N GLN A 309 11.10 -19.72 21.70
CA GLN A 309 11.04 -20.24 20.34
C GLN A 309 12.33 -19.90 19.57
N PRO A 310 12.97 -20.87 18.88
CA PRO A 310 14.19 -20.63 18.09
C PRO A 310 14.02 -19.50 17.06
N GLN A 311 15.05 -18.67 16.89
CA GLN A 311 15.09 -17.58 15.92
C GLN A 311 16.21 -17.80 14.91
N ALA A 312 15.88 -17.70 13.62
CA ALA A 312 16.85 -17.87 12.52
C ALA A 312 17.42 -16.52 12.06
N GLY A 313 18.72 -16.51 11.75
CA GLY A 313 19.34 -15.51 10.87
C GLY A 313 19.48 -14.07 11.38
N TRP A 314 18.94 -13.67 12.53
CA TRP A 314 19.03 -12.29 13.04
C TRP A 314 20.49 -11.83 13.14
N PRO A 315 20.93 -10.83 12.34
CA PRO A 315 22.32 -10.40 12.34
C PRO A 315 22.58 -9.57 13.59
N TYR A 316 23.27 -10.22 14.52
CA TYR A 316 24.04 -9.72 15.65
C TYR A 316 23.34 -8.88 16.73
N CYS A 317 23.55 -9.34 17.97
CA CYS A 317 23.71 -8.50 19.15
C CYS A 317 24.94 -7.59 19.01
#